data_AF-E2A300-F1
#
_entry.id   AF-E2A300-F1
#
_cell.length_a   1.000
_cell.length_b   1.000
_cell.length_c   1.000
_cell.angle_alpha   90.00
_cell.angle_beta   90.00
_cell.angle_gamma   90.00
#
_symmetry.space_group_name_H-M   'P 1'
#
loop_
_entity.id
_entity.type
_entity.pdbx_description
1 polymer ?
#
loop_
_entity_poly.entity_id
_entity_poly.type
_entity_poly.pdbx_seq_one_letter_code
_entity_poly.pdbx_strand_id
1 'polypeptide(L)'
;YVTDGAKQHFKNRYQMSSLMRHKKDFLVDAEWHCFATAHGKGSCDGVGAIVKREATRASLQASQNKAILDVKGLYSWANGRSFNIKFFLYTQKDHEQTRKFLRKRFKNCPQVTNIQTAHGFIPENNETL
;
A
#
# COMPACT_ATOMS: atom_id res chain seq x y z
N TYR A 1 -1.40 -4.69 -6.04
CA TYR A 1 -1.86 -4.63 -4.64
C TYR A 1 -2.14 -6.03 -4.12
N VAL A 2 -1.78 -6.28 -2.87
CA VAL A 2 -2.11 -7.53 -2.17
C VAL A 2 -2.62 -7.16 -0.79
N THR A 3 -3.74 -7.74 -0.36
CA THR A 3 -4.36 -7.41 0.92
C THR A 3 -4.71 -8.67 1.69
N ASP A 4 -4.16 -8.78 2.90
CA ASP A 4 -4.64 -9.69 3.94
C ASP A 4 -5.63 -8.93 4.84
N GLY A 5 -6.78 -9.53 5.13
CA GLY A 5 -7.75 -8.92 6.05
C GLY A 5 -9.20 -9.04 5.63
N ALA A 6 -10.09 -8.68 6.55
CA ALA A 6 -11.52 -8.89 6.38
C ALA A 6 -12.04 -8.13 5.15
N LYS A 7 -12.78 -8.86 4.30
CA LYS A 7 -13.31 -8.36 3.02
C LYS A 7 -14.06 -7.02 3.16
N GLN A 8 -14.70 -6.78 4.31
CA GLN A 8 -15.47 -5.58 4.62
C GLN A 8 -14.65 -4.27 4.66
N HIS A 9 -13.38 -4.31 5.07
CA HIS A 9 -12.58 -3.07 5.21
C HIS A 9 -12.03 -2.58 3.88
N PHE A 10 -11.64 -3.52 3.01
CA PHE A 10 -10.90 -3.18 1.82
C PHE A 10 -11.78 -3.18 0.58
N LYS A 11 -12.69 -4.15 0.41
CA LYS A 11 -13.48 -4.28 -0.80
C LYS A 11 -14.61 -3.25 -0.84
N ASN A 12 -14.30 -2.08 -1.37
CA ASN A 12 -15.27 -1.01 -1.60
C ASN A 12 -15.04 -0.36 -2.98
N ARG A 13 -16.05 0.38 -3.43
CA ARG A 13 -16.05 1.04 -4.74
C ARG A 13 -14.88 2.02 -4.93
N TYR A 14 -14.41 2.66 -3.86
CA TYR A 14 -13.32 3.62 -3.93
C TYR A 14 -11.97 2.97 -4.26
N GLN A 15 -11.72 1.78 -3.71
CA GLN A 15 -10.54 0.99 -4.08
C GLN A 15 -10.60 0.53 -5.54
N MET A 16 -11.76 0.07 -6.01
CA MET A 16 -11.97 -0.26 -7.43
C MET A 16 -11.70 0.95 -8.34
N SER A 17 -12.22 2.13 -7.98
CA SER A 17 -12.00 3.35 -8.77
C SER A 17 -10.54 3.78 -8.80
N SER A 18 -9.78 3.46 -7.74
CA SER A 18 -8.37 3.79 -7.65
C SER A 18 -7.54 2.79 -8.46
N LEU A 19 -7.92 1.50 -8.43
CA LEU A 19 -7.32 0.44 -9.24
C LEU A 19 -7.47 0.72 -10.74
N MET A 20 -8.68 1.03 -11.21
CA MET A 20 -8.94 1.33 -12.64
C MET A 20 -8.16 2.53 -13.18
N ARG A 21 -7.77 3.47 -12.32
CA ARG A 21 -7.02 4.68 -12.70
C ARG A 21 -5.53 4.60 -12.33
N HIS A 22 -5.06 3.46 -11.81
CA HIS A 22 -3.71 3.33 -11.27
C HIS A 22 -2.65 3.61 -12.34
N LYS A 23 -2.80 3.03 -13.54
CA LYS A 23 -1.91 3.29 -14.67
C LYS A 23 -1.87 4.76 -15.05
N LYS A 24 -3.03 5.42 -15.07
CA LYS A 24 -3.10 6.85 -15.40
C LYS A 24 -2.41 7.73 -14.36
N ASP A 25 -2.54 7.39 -13.08
CA ASP A 25 -2.01 8.20 -11.98
C ASP A 25 -0.51 7.96 -11.74
N PHE A 26 -0.05 6.72 -11.91
CA PHE A 26 1.29 6.29 -11.50
C PHE A 26 2.15 5.72 -12.64
N LEU A 27 1.60 5.60 -13.86
CA LEU A 27 2.26 5.04 -15.04
C LEU A 27 2.72 3.58 -14.85
N VAL A 28 2.02 2.84 -13.98
CA VAL A 28 2.29 1.43 -13.66
C VAL A 28 0.97 0.67 -13.72
N ASP A 29 0.97 -0.53 -14.31
CA ASP A 29 -0.20 -1.40 -14.27
C ASP A 29 -0.35 -2.02 -12.87
N ALA A 30 -1.59 -2.10 -12.37
CA ALA A 30 -1.86 -2.71 -11.08
C ALA A 30 -3.02 -3.67 -11.13
N GLU A 31 -2.80 -4.81 -10.51
CA GLU A 31 -3.83 -5.78 -10.16
C GLU A 31 -4.06 -5.72 -8.66
N TRP A 32 -5.20 -6.24 -8.20
CA TRP A 32 -5.45 -6.37 -6.78
C TRP A 32 -5.92 -7.76 -6.39
N HIS A 33 -5.14 -8.42 -5.53
CA HIS A 33 -5.40 -9.75 -5.02
C HIS A 33 -5.75 -9.70 -3.53
N CYS A 34 -6.84 -10.37 -3.16
CA CYS A 34 -7.37 -10.42 -1.79
C CYS A 34 -7.37 -11.87 -1.30
N PHE A 35 -6.58 -12.15 -0.26
CA PHE A 35 -6.57 -13.48 0.34
C PHE A 35 -7.88 -13.80 1.07
N ALA A 36 -8.21 -15.08 1.14
CA ALA A 36 -9.34 -15.54 1.93
C ALA A 36 -9.07 -15.29 3.43
N THR A 37 -10.11 -14.86 4.15
CA THR A 37 -10.05 -14.69 5.61
C THR A 37 -9.52 -15.98 6.26
N ALA A 38 -8.59 -15.85 7.20
CA ALA A 38 -7.95 -16.94 7.95
C ALA A 38 -6.88 -17.79 7.22
N HIS A 39 -6.44 -17.44 6.00
CA HIS A 39 -5.34 -18.15 5.32
C HIS A 39 -3.92 -17.71 5.73
N GLY A 40 -3.78 -16.95 6.80
CA GLY A 40 -2.47 -16.54 7.34
C GLY A 40 -1.80 -15.41 6.56
N LYS A 41 -0.61 -15.02 7.03
CA LYS A 41 0.23 -13.97 6.45
C LYS A 41 0.77 -14.40 5.09
N GLY A 42 0.70 -13.53 4.09
CA GLY A 42 1.19 -13.79 2.74
C GLY A 42 2.69 -13.54 2.59
N SER A 43 3.25 -13.86 1.41
CA SER A 43 4.66 -13.57 1.08
C SER A 43 5.01 -12.08 1.20
N CYS A 44 4.04 -11.19 0.95
CA CYS A 44 4.17 -9.75 1.14
C CYS A 44 4.51 -9.35 2.59
N ASP A 45 4.01 -10.10 3.58
CA ASP A 45 4.29 -9.81 5.00
C ASP A 45 5.74 -10.13 5.36
N GLY A 46 6.35 -11.10 4.67
CA GLY A 46 7.76 -11.46 4.83
C GLY A 46 8.69 -10.31 4.48
N VAL A 47 8.38 -9.57 3.41
CA VAL A 47 9.16 -8.40 2.97
C VAL A 47 9.19 -7.33 4.07
N GLY A 48 8.01 -6.97 4.59
CA GLY A 48 7.91 -6.02 5.70
C GLY A 48 8.53 -6.53 7.00
N ALA A 49 8.44 -7.83 7.27
CA ALA A 49 9.05 -8.45 8.45
C ALA A 49 10.58 -8.37 8.42
N ILE A 50 11.21 -8.62 7.27
CA ILE A 50 12.66 -8.51 7.08
C ILE A 50 13.12 -7.07 7.33
N VAL A 51 12.46 -6.09 6.70
CA VAL A 51 12.81 -4.67 6.89
C VAL A 51 12.69 -4.27 8.35
N LYS A 52 11.59 -4.65 9.03
CA LYS A 52 11.40 -4.37 10.46
C LYS A 52 12.47 -5.00 11.33
N ARG A 53 12.77 -6.30 11.12
CA ARG A 53 13.80 -7.02 11.88
C ARG A 53 15.17 -6.35 11.74
N GLU A 54 15.55 -6.01 10.52
CA GLU A 54 16.83 -5.35 10.24
C GLU A 54 16.89 -3.93 10.80
N ALA A 55 15.78 -3.19 10.75
CA ALA A 55 15.69 -1.85 11.34
C ALA A 55 15.84 -1.92 12.86
N THR A 56 15.13 -2.85 13.51
CA THR A 56 15.23 -3.09 14.96
C THR A 56 16.66 -3.43 15.35
N ARG A 57 17.30 -4.36 14.62
CA ARG A 57 18.70 -4.75 14.86
C ARG A 57 19.65 -3.57 14.72
N ALA A 58 19.52 -2.79 13.64
CA ALA A 58 20.35 -1.61 13.42
C ALA A 58 20.15 -0.54 14.50
N SER A 59 18.92 -0.32 14.96
CA SER A 59 18.61 0.64 16.02
C SER A 59 19.19 0.21 17.37
N LEU A 60 19.08 -1.08 17.72
CA LEU A 60 19.62 -1.63 18.97
C LEU A 60 21.16 -1.66 19.03
N GLN A 61 21.82 -1.77 17.88
CA GLN A 61 23.28 -1.79 17.77
C GLN A 61 23.89 -0.39 17.57
N ALA A 62 23.06 0.63 17.39
CA ALA A 62 23.51 2.00 17.18
C ALA A 62 23.95 2.66 18.49
N SER A 63 24.88 3.62 18.39
CA SER A 63 25.10 4.56 19.49
C SER A 63 23.86 5.44 19.70
N GLN A 64 23.73 6.03 20.89
CA GLN A 64 22.53 6.76 21.33
C GLN A 64 22.07 7.84 20.32
N ASN A 65 23.00 8.48 19.61
CA ASN A 65 22.71 9.52 18.61
C ASN A 65 22.42 9.00 17.19
N LYS A 66 22.50 7.69 16.96
CA LYS A 66 22.31 7.04 15.66
C LYS A 66 21.16 6.04 15.64
N ALA A 67 20.46 5.87 16.76
CA ALA A 67 19.29 5.02 16.85
C ALA A 67 18.16 5.52 15.93
N ILE A 68 17.37 4.58 15.41
CA ILE A 68 16.20 4.89 14.57
C ILE A 68 15.03 5.19 15.50
N LEU A 69 14.72 6.47 15.68
CA LEU A 69 13.71 6.94 16.64
C LEU A 69 12.46 7.52 15.99
N ASP A 70 12.51 7.86 14.70
CA ASP A 70 11.40 8.46 13.97
C ASP A 70 11.26 7.89 12.55
N VAL A 71 10.18 8.29 11.87
CA VAL A 71 9.87 7.82 10.52
C VAL A 71 10.89 8.29 9.49
N LYS A 72 11.49 9.47 9.69
CA LYS A 72 12.51 10.02 8.77
C LYS A 72 13.80 9.23 8.87
N GLY A 73 14.22 8.90 10.09
CA GLY A 73 15.36 8.03 10.38
C GLY A 73 15.15 6.63 9.79
N LEU A 74 13.96 6.05 9.96
CA LEU A 74 13.64 4.75 9.38
C LEU A 74 13.70 4.78 7.85
N TYR A 75 13.10 5.80 7.23
CA TYR A 75 13.12 5.99 5.78
C TYR A 75 14.53 6.20 5.24
N SER A 76 15.34 7.04 5.89
CA SER A 76 16.73 7.28 5.49
C SER A 76 17.57 6.01 5.63
N TRP A 77 17.40 5.27 6.73
CA TRP A 77 18.09 4.00 6.95
C TRP A 77 17.70 2.96 5.89
N ALA A 78 16.41 2.84 5.58
CA ALA A 78 15.90 1.86 4.62
C ALA A 78 16.39 2.14 3.20
N ASN A 79 16.41 3.40 2.76
CA ASN A 79 16.92 3.79 1.44
C ASN A 79 18.45 3.69 1.33
N GLY A 80 19.17 3.76 2.44
CA GLY A 80 20.62 3.53 2.48
C GLY A 80 21.01 2.05 2.39
N ARG A 81 20.04 1.12 2.34
CA ARG A 81 20.25 -0.33 2.31
C ARG A 81 19.81 -0.92 0.97
N SER A 82 20.47 -1.98 0.53
CA SER A 82 20.11 -2.69 -0.70
C SER A 82 19.11 -3.81 -0.42
N PHE A 83 17.85 -3.45 -0.18
CA PHE A 83 16.75 -4.42 -0.09
C PHE A 83 16.16 -4.81 -1.46
N ASN A 84 16.56 -4.14 -2.55
CA ASN A 84 15.84 -4.16 -3.84
C ASN A 84 14.34 -3.81 -3.67
N ILE A 85 14.05 -2.89 -2.74
CA ILE A 85 12.71 -2.39 -2.43
C ILE A 85 12.77 -0.88 -2.56
N LYS A 86 11.75 -0.29 -3.20
CA LYS A 86 11.56 1.17 -3.20
C LYS A 86 10.75 1.56 -1.97
N PHE A 87 11.30 2.42 -1.13
CA PHE A 87 10.60 2.98 0.02
C PHE A 87 10.02 4.34 -0.36
N PHE A 88 8.82 4.63 0.14
CA PHE A 88 8.18 5.93 0.01
C PHE A 88 7.86 6.47 1.41
N LEU A 89 8.19 7.72 1.66
CA LEU A 89 7.74 8.42 2.87
C LEU A 89 6.42 9.12 2.55
N TYR A 90 5.38 8.81 3.32
CA TYR A 90 4.05 9.41 3.14
C TYR A 90 3.73 10.31 4.33
N THR A 91 3.77 11.62 4.10
CA THR A 91 3.58 12.64 5.14
C THR A 91 2.12 13.05 5.28
N GLN A 92 1.82 13.82 6.33
CA GLN A 92 0.50 14.44 6.50
C GLN A 92 0.14 15.37 5.33
N LYS A 93 1.12 16.11 4.79
CA LYS A 93 0.91 16.96 3.63
C LYS A 93 0.52 16.14 2.40
N ASP A 94 1.18 14.99 2.18
CA ASP A 94 0.86 14.07 1.09
C ASP A 94 -0.55 13.49 1.27
N HIS A 95 -0.92 13.17 2.51
CA HIS A 95 -2.28 12.75 2.85
C HIS A 95 -3.32 13.80 2.47
N GLU A 96 -3.13 15.05 2.86
CA GLU A 96 -4.07 16.13 2.57
C GLU A 96 -4.20 16.42 1.06
N GLN A 97 -3.08 16.41 0.33
CA GLN A 97 -3.07 16.57 -1.12
C GLN A 97 -3.80 15.42 -1.82
N THR A 98 -3.47 14.18 -1.45
CA THR A 98 -4.11 12.97 -1.98
C THR A 98 -5.60 12.97 -1.68
N ARG A 99 -6.00 13.38 -0.48
CA ARG A 99 -7.42 13.49 -0.09
C ARG A 99 -8.17 14.48 -0.99
N LYS A 100 -7.59 15.64 -1.29
CA LYS A 100 -8.18 16.63 -2.21
C LYS A 100 -8.31 16.07 -3.63
N PHE A 101 -7.26 15.42 -4.12
CA PHE A 101 -7.24 14.77 -5.44
C PHE A 101 -8.33 13.69 -5.56
N LEU A 102 -8.43 12.80 -4.57
CA LEU A 102 -9.37 11.68 -4.58
C LEU A 102 -10.82 12.12 -4.32
N ARG A 103 -11.07 13.27 -3.70
CA ARG A 103 -12.44 13.73 -3.38
C ARG A 103 -13.34 13.79 -4.61
N LYS A 104 -12.86 14.36 -5.72
CA LYS A 104 -13.64 14.44 -6.97
C LYS A 104 -13.90 13.05 -7.56
N ARG A 105 -12.89 12.17 -7.51
CA ARG A 105 -12.98 10.78 -7.98
C ARG A 105 -14.03 9.99 -7.20
N PHE A 106 -13.98 10.05 -5.87
CA PHE A 106 -14.86 9.27 -5.01
C PHE A 106 -16.31 9.75 -5.05
N LYS A 107 -16.54 11.06 -5.25
CA LYS A 107 -17.87 11.63 -5.45
C LYS A 107 -18.59 11.00 -6.66
N ASN A 108 -17.87 10.79 -7.75
CA ASN A 108 -18.43 10.30 -9.02
C ASN A 108 -18.26 8.79 -9.24
N CYS A 109 -17.77 8.07 -8.24
CA CYS A 109 -17.53 6.62 -8.37
C CYS A 109 -18.88 5.88 -8.46
N PRO A 110 -19.09 4.95 -9.41
CA PRO A 110 -20.28 4.12 -9.42
C PRO A 110 -20.24 3.08 -8.30
N GLN A 111 -21.38 2.47 -8.00
CA GLN A 111 -21.42 1.25 -7.18
C GLN A 111 -20.85 0.07 -7.96
N VAL A 112 -20.18 -0.85 -7.28
CA VAL A 112 -19.63 -2.07 -7.88
C VAL A 112 -20.33 -3.25 -7.23
N THR A 113 -21.17 -3.93 -8.01
CA THR A 113 -21.92 -5.11 -7.55
C THR A 113 -20.99 -6.30 -7.37
N ASN A 114 -21.35 -7.20 -6.46
CA ASN A 114 -20.63 -8.47 -6.23
C ASN A 114 -19.13 -8.36 -5.87
N ILE A 115 -18.63 -7.17 -5.51
CA ILE A 115 -17.22 -6.97 -5.15
C ILE A 115 -16.74 -7.94 -4.04
N GLN A 116 -17.64 -8.34 -3.13
CA GLN A 116 -17.29 -9.20 -1.99
C GLN A 116 -16.96 -10.64 -2.41
N THR A 117 -17.48 -11.11 -3.55
CA THR A 117 -17.37 -12.51 -4.00
C THR A 117 -16.01 -12.79 -4.66
N ALA A 118 -15.45 -11.81 -5.37
CA ALA A 118 -14.19 -11.96 -6.09
C ALA A 118 -12.96 -11.93 -5.16
N HIS A 119 -11.90 -12.67 -5.53
CA HIS A 119 -10.63 -12.73 -4.78
C HIS A 119 -9.47 -12.05 -5.51
N GLY A 120 -9.68 -11.61 -6.75
CA GLY A 120 -8.74 -10.85 -7.55
C GLY A 120 -9.47 -9.91 -8.48
N PHE A 121 -8.85 -8.78 -8.79
CA PHE A 121 -9.36 -7.75 -9.68
C PHE A 121 -8.24 -7.30 -10.63
N ILE A 122 -8.48 -7.45 -11.91
CA ILE A 122 -7.53 -7.10 -12.98
C ILE A 122 -8.25 -6.10 -13.88
N PRO A 123 -7.76 -4.85 -14.00
CA PRO A 123 -8.34 -3.87 -14.91
C PRO A 123 -8.18 -4.30 -16.38
N GLU A 124 -9.28 -4.43 -17.11
CA GLU A 124 -9.23 -4.67 -18.57
C GLU A 124 -8.89 -3.37 -19.32
N ASN A 125 -9.53 -2.26 -18.95
CA ASN A 125 -9.33 -0.94 -19.55
C ASN A 125 -8.98 0.09 -18.45
N ASN A 126 -7.76 0.63 -18.46
CA ASN A 126 -7.20 1.51 -17.41
C ASN A 126 -7.74 2.96 -17.39
N GLU A 127 -9.01 3.17 -17.70
CA GLU A 127 -9.57 4.51 -17.95
C GLU A 127 -10.54 4.95 -16.84
N THR A 128 -11.60 4.18 -16.62
CA THR A 128 -12.68 4.48 -15.66
C THR A 128 -13.38 3.20 -15.20
N LEU A 129 -13.92 3.23 -13.98
CA LEU A 129 -15.03 2.36 -13.58
C LEU A 129 -16.31 2.76 -14.31
#